data_AF-A0A7K0RY40-F1
#
_entry.id   AF-A0A7K0RY40-F1
#
_cell.length_a   1.000
_cell.length_b   1.000
_cell.length_c   1.000
_cell.angle_alpha   90.00
_cell.angle_beta   90.00
_cell.angle_gamma   90.00
#
_symmetry.space_group_name_H-M   'P 1'
#
loop_
_entity.id
_entity.type
_entity.pdbx_description
1 polymer ?
#
loop_
_entity_poly.entity_id
_entity_poly.type
_entity_poly.pdbx_seq_one_letter_code
_entity_poly.pdbx_strand_id
1 'polypeptide(L)'
;MARRRCAIGSAVLSLALLAVPAVAAAQDPVPELTEPPVVQVKTTIKLGFTGLTQRQVLGGESWTIKGTVGTFVAGQNVVLTITRRGRKLITRTLAIKQDGSVGRFALPMKLNQGGRLTIRASHAATAEMAAAQSSSVRVRVVSRYARAGDRGLAVKYLQSRLSRLGYVVGKRGFYDSRTGRA
;
A
#
# COMPACT_ATOMS: atom_id res chain seq x y z
N MET A 1 62.96 16.07 -13.88
CA MET A 1 63.90 16.65 -12.89
C MET A 1 63.36 16.36 -11.49
N ALA A 2 64.07 16.04 -10.42
CA ALA A 2 65.31 15.30 -10.17
C ALA A 2 65.71 15.60 -8.70
N ARG A 3 65.59 14.60 -7.80
CA ARG A 3 66.40 14.40 -6.55
C ARG A 3 66.18 15.45 -5.43
N ARG A 4 66.33 15.21 -4.12
CA ARG A 4 67.39 14.56 -3.28
C ARG A 4 66.77 14.35 -1.86
N ARG A 5 66.83 13.19 -1.18
CA ARG A 5 67.89 12.59 -0.32
C ARG A 5 68.54 13.49 0.76
N CYS A 6 68.34 13.14 2.05
CA CYS A 6 69.25 13.20 3.22
C CYS A 6 68.41 12.83 4.48
N ALA A 7 68.53 11.67 5.15
CA ALA A 7 69.62 11.09 5.97
C ALA A 7 69.80 11.75 7.36
N ILE A 8 70.10 10.89 8.36
CA ILE A 8 70.52 11.14 9.77
C ILE A 8 69.33 11.17 10.77
N GLY A 9 69.30 10.45 11.90
CA GLY A 9 70.33 9.67 12.59
C GLY A 9 69.76 8.95 13.83
N SER A 10 70.59 8.05 14.34
CA SER A 10 70.45 7.10 15.44
C SER A 10 69.90 7.64 16.77
N ALA A 11 69.17 6.78 17.51
CA ALA A 11 69.38 6.58 18.95
C ALA A 11 68.68 5.30 19.43
N VAL A 12 69.50 4.32 19.82
CA VAL A 12 69.13 3.15 20.62
C VAL A 12 68.81 3.61 22.03
N LEU A 13 67.65 3.25 22.58
CA LEU A 13 67.47 3.21 24.03
C LEU A 13 66.61 2.00 24.40
N SER A 14 67.29 0.99 24.93
CA SER A 14 66.71 -0.17 25.58
C SER A 14 65.93 0.27 26.82
N LEU A 15 64.65 -0.09 26.90
CA LEU A 15 63.91 -0.10 28.16
C LEU A 15 63.27 -1.47 28.35
N ALA A 16 63.78 -2.15 29.37
CA ALA A 16 63.30 -3.42 29.86
C ALA A 16 62.00 -3.25 30.67
N LEU A 17 61.37 -4.39 30.97
CA LEU A 17 60.39 -4.63 32.03
C LEU A 17 58.93 -4.22 31.75
N LEU A 18 58.09 -5.20 31.36
CA LEU A 18 57.26 -5.98 32.29
C LEU A 18 56.33 -6.90 31.47
N ALA A 19 56.50 -8.21 31.64
CA ALA A 19 55.56 -9.20 31.16
C ALA A 19 54.27 -9.10 31.98
N VAL A 20 53.21 -8.60 31.37
CA VAL A 20 51.85 -8.62 31.94
C VAL A 20 51.31 -10.05 31.77
N PRO A 21 50.89 -10.75 32.84
CA PRO A 21 50.18 -12.00 32.68
C PRO A 21 48.81 -11.69 32.07
N ALA A 22 48.51 -12.33 30.94
CA ALA A 22 47.19 -12.33 30.36
C ALA A 22 46.24 -13.01 31.36
N VAL A 23 45.51 -12.20 32.14
CA VAL A 23 44.42 -12.67 32.97
C VAL A 23 43.30 -13.07 32.00
N ALA A 24 43.24 -14.35 31.67
CA ALA A 24 42.10 -14.98 31.04
C ALA A 24 40.93 -14.88 32.03
N ALA A 25 40.20 -13.77 31.97
CA ALA A 25 38.87 -13.71 32.57
C ALA A 25 38.01 -14.74 31.83
N ALA A 26 37.73 -15.84 32.51
CA ALA A 26 36.67 -16.77 32.14
C ALA A 26 35.40 -15.93 31.92
N GLN A 27 35.00 -15.79 30.66
CA GLN A 27 33.69 -15.26 30.35
C GLN A 27 32.70 -16.32 30.79
N ASP A 28 32.00 -16.04 31.89
CA ASP A 28 30.75 -16.70 32.20
C ASP A 28 29.85 -16.64 30.95
N PRO A 29 29.29 -17.76 30.47
CA PRO A 29 28.33 -17.71 29.39
C PRO A 29 27.14 -16.89 29.87
N VAL A 30 26.96 -15.71 29.26
CA VAL A 30 25.74 -14.91 29.38
C VAL A 30 24.58 -15.87 29.07
N PRO A 31 23.61 -16.05 29.99
CA PRO A 31 22.44 -16.85 29.69
C PRO A 31 21.77 -16.22 28.47
N GLU A 32 21.77 -16.95 27.37
CA GLU A 32 21.03 -16.62 26.17
C GLU A 32 19.56 -16.54 26.59
N LEU A 33 19.10 -15.31 26.86
CA LEU A 33 17.70 -15.00 27.07
C LEU A 33 16.99 -15.52 25.83
N THR A 34 16.40 -16.71 25.96
CA THR A 34 15.55 -17.31 24.96
C THR A 34 14.36 -16.36 24.85
N GLU A 35 14.42 -15.43 23.90
CA GLU A 35 13.29 -14.58 23.57
C GLU A 35 12.10 -15.53 23.37
N PRO A 36 10.99 -15.36 24.12
CA PRO A 36 9.83 -16.22 23.94
C PRO A 36 9.46 -16.15 22.46
N PRO A 37 9.28 -17.28 21.75
CA PRO A 37 8.90 -17.26 20.36
C PRO A 37 7.58 -16.50 20.27
N VAL A 38 7.64 -15.26 19.80
CA VAL A 38 6.45 -14.43 19.72
C VAL A 38 5.57 -15.10 18.67
N VAL A 39 4.51 -15.75 19.13
CA VAL A 39 3.64 -16.58 18.27
C VAL A 39 2.86 -15.64 17.38
N GLN A 40 3.46 -15.29 16.24
CA GLN A 40 2.85 -14.40 15.26
C GLN A 40 1.60 -15.08 14.70
N VAL A 41 0.43 -14.50 14.99
CA VAL A 41 -0.83 -15.02 14.46
C VAL A 41 -0.85 -14.81 12.94
N LYS A 42 -1.00 -15.90 12.18
CA LYS A 42 -1.17 -15.83 10.72
C LYS A 42 -2.53 -15.20 10.41
N THR A 43 -2.53 -14.19 9.55
CA THR A 43 -3.76 -13.50 9.15
C THR A 43 -3.89 -13.41 7.64
N THR A 44 -5.13 -13.36 7.16
CA THR A 44 -5.46 -13.16 5.74
C THR A 44 -6.20 -11.84 5.58
N ILE A 45 -5.79 -11.02 4.62
CA ILE A 45 -6.43 -9.74 4.32
C ILE A 45 -7.24 -9.86 3.03
N LYS A 46 -8.55 -9.71 3.13
CA LYS A 46 -9.49 -9.65 1.98
C LYS A 46 -9.90 -8.21 1.72
N LEU A 47 -9.96 -7.83 0.44
CA LEU A 47 -10.43 -6.51 0.00
C LEU A 47 -11.78 -6.64 -0.70
N GLY A 48 -12.74 -5.85 -0.24
CA GLY A 48 -14.05 -5.64 -0.83
C GLY A 48 -14.28 -4.18 -1.21
N PHE A 49 -15.33 -3.92 -1.97
CA PHE A 49 -15.62 -2.59 -2.46
C PHE A 49 -17.12 -2.33 -2.48
N THR A 50 -17.53 -1.09 -2.27
CA THR A 50 -18.92 -0.66 -2.33
C THR A 50 -19.02 0.59 -3.21
N GLY A 51 -20.05 0.65 -4.06
CA GLY A 51 -20.22 1.73 -5.06
C GLY A 51 -19.48 1.48 -6.37
N LEU A 52 -19.02 0.25 -6.65
CA LEU A 52 -18.44 -0.14 -7.93
C LEU A 52 -19.46 -0.87 -8.80
N THR A 53 -19.49 -0.55 -10.09
CA THR A 53 -20.22 -1.30 -11.11
C THR A 53 -19.22 -2.06 -11.96
N GLN A 54 -19.20 -3.39 -11.91
CA GLN A 54 -18.27 -4.25 -12.67
C GLN A 54 -16.78 -3.86 -12.50
N ARG A 55 -16.36 -3.54 -11.26
CA ARG A 55 -15.01 -3.02 -10.91
C ARG A 55 -14.66 -1.69 -11.58
N GLN A 56 -15.68 -0.94 -11.98
CA GLN A 56 -15.58 0.41 -12.53
C GLN A 56 -16.32 1.39 -11.64
N VAL A 57 -15.81 2.61 -11.55
CA VAL A 57 -16.48 3.75 -10.90
C VAL A 57 -16.42 4.93 -11.85
N LEU A 58 -17.47 5.74 -11.86
CA LEU A 58 -17.45 6.98 -12.61
C LEU A 58 -16.62 8.03 -11.86
N GLY A 59 -15.75 8.75 -12.55
CA GLY A 59 -14.95 9.81 -11.95
C GLY A 59 -15.82 10.80 -11.19
N GLY A 60 -15.43 11.26 -10.01
CA GLY A 60 -16.19 12.16 -9.15
C GLY A 60 -17.29 11.50 -8.33
N GLU A 61 -17.54 10.20 -8.50
CA GLU A 61 -18.38 9.42 -7.60
C GLU A 61 -17.58 8.94 -6.39
N SER A 62 -18.23 8.91 -5.23
CA SER A 62 -17.67 8.39 -3.99
C SER A 62 -17.90 6.88 -3.90
N TRP A 63 -16.86 6.14 -3.55
CA TRP A 63 -16.89 4.70 -3.39
C TRP A 63 -16.04 4.31 -2.18
N THR A 64 -16.31 3.17 -1.57
CA THR A 64 -15.65 2.76 -0.33
C THR A 64 -14.84 1.49 -0.54
N ILE A 65 -13.57 1.53 -0.15
CA ILE A 65 -12.73 0.35 -0.01
C ILE A 65 -13.04 -0.26 1.35
N LYS A 66 -13.42 -1.53 1.37
CA LYS A 66 -13.62 -2.31 2.60
C LYS A 66 -12.53 -3.35 2.68
N GLY A 67 -12.01 -3.57 3.87
CA GLY A 67 -11.05 -4.63 4.12
C GLY A 67 -11.47 -5.45 5.32
N THR A 68 -11.19 -6.75 5.25
CA THR A 68 -11.43 -7.68 6.33
C THR A 68 -10.15 -8.45 6.61
N VAL A 69 -9.79 -8.53 7.88
CA VAL A 69 -8.63 -9.22 8.43
C VAL A 69 -9.15 -10.44 9.17
N GLY A 70 -8.66 -11.63 8.82
CA GLY A 70 -9.19 -12.90 9.32
C GLY A 70 -9.12 -13.04 10.84
N THR A 71 -8.03 -12.56 11.45
CA THR A 71 -7.87 -12.53 12.91
C THR A 71 -7.64 -11.10 13.38
N PHE A 72 -8.49 -10.62 14.28
CA PHE A 72 -8.33 -9.31 14.89
C PHE A 72 -7.30 -9.35 16.03
N VAL A 73 -6.37 -8.39 16.02
CA VAL A 73 -5.46 -8.09 17.12
C VAL A 73 -5.56 -6.59 17.39
N ALA A 74 -5.77 -6.21 18.65
CA ALA A 74 -5.96 -4.81 19.03
C ALA A 74 -4.69 -3.98 18.82
N GLY A 75 -4.84 -2.69 18.52
CA GLY A 75 -3.70 -1.78 18.31
C GLY A 75 -2.98 -1.93 16.97
N GLN A 76 -3.36 -2.90 16.13
CA GLN A 76 -2.74 -3.13 14.83
C GLN A 76 -3.30 -2.20 13.73
N ASN A 77 -2.45 -1.89 12.74
CA ASN A 77 -2.76 -0.96 11.65
C ASN A 77 -2.45 -1.55 10.28
N VAL A 78 -3.33 -1.33 9.30
CA VAL A 78 -3.12 -1.76 7.91
C VAL A 78 -2.72 -0.58 7.05
N VAL A 79 -1.68 -0.76 6.25
CA VAL A 79 -1.24 0.21 5.25
C VAL A 79 -1.90 -0.12 3.91
N LEU A 80 -2.79 0.75 3.47
CA LEU A 80 -3.43 0.68 2.16
C LEU A 80 -2.67 1.53 1.17
N THR A 81 -2.08 0.90 0.17
CA THR A 81 -1.39 1.56 -0.94
C THR A 81 -2.24 1.49 -2.20
N ILE A 82 -2.58 2.66 -2.74
CA ILE A 82 -3.27 2.81 -4.02
C ILE A 82 -2.28 3.40 -5.02
N THR A 83 -2.14 2.71 -6.15
CA THR A 83 -1.31 3.14 -7.27
C THR A 83 -2.18 3.38 -8.50
N ARG A 84 -1.79 4.35 -9.32
CA ARG A 84 -2.44 4.67 -10.60
C ARG A 84 -1.38 4.64 -11.70
N ARG A 85 -1.61 3.81 -12.71
CA ARG A 85 -0.64 3.61 -13.81
C ARG A 85 0.80 3.32 -13.30
N GLY A 86 0.93 2.57 -12.20
CA GLY A 86 2.22 2.25 -11.58
C GLY A 86 2.79 3.31 -10.64
N ARG A 87 2.25 4.54 -10.63
CA ARG A 87 2.67 5.60 -9.69
C ARG A 87 1.86 5.52 -8.40
N LYS A 88 2.51 5.65 -7.24
CA LYS A 88 1.82 5.72 -5.94
C LYS A 88 0.96 6.98 -5.92
N LEU A 89 -0.35 6.79 -5.77
CA LEU A 89 -1.31 7.89 -5.68
C LEU A 89 -1.45 8.31 -4.22
N ILE A 90 -1.69 7.34 -3.35
CA ILE A 90 -1.89 7.57 -1.93
C ILE A 90 -1.55 6.32 -1.14
N THR A 91 -0.91 6.50 0.01
CA THR A 91 -0.80 5.47 1.04
C THR A 91 -1.53 5.97 2.27
N ARG A 92 -2.37 5.12 2.87
CA ARG A 92 -3.08 5.43 4.10
C ARG A 92 -2.88 4.32 5.11
N THR A 93 -2.59 4.72 6.34
CA THR A 93 -2.59 3.82 7.49
C THR A 93 -3.97 3.86 8.12
N LEU A 94 -4.59 2.70 8.31
CA LEU A 94 -5.92 2.54 8.86
C LEU A 94 -5.85 1.64 10.08
N ALA A 95 -6.40 2.11 11.20
CA ALA A 95 -6.61 1.28 12.37
C ALA A 95 -7.63 0.18 12.04
N ILE A 96 -7.33 -1.04 12.47
CA ILE A 96 -8.26 -2.16 12.35
C ILE A 96 -9.30 -2.00 13.47
N LYS A 97 -10.59 -2.01 13.12
CA LYS A 97 -11.67 -2.06 14.10
C LYS A 97 -12.11 -3.50 14.29
N GLN A 98 -12.40 -3.87 15.54
CA GLN A 98 -12.94 -5.18 15.84
C GLN A 98 -14.38 -5.30 15.34
N ASP A 99 -14.69 -6.43 14.71
CA ASP A 99 -16.05 -6.80 14.31
C ASP A 99 -16.21 -8.31 14.55
N GLY A 100 -16.51 -8.66 15.81
CA GLY A 100 -16.44 -10.04 16.30
C GLY A 100 -14.99 -10.53 16.38
N SER A 101 -14.71 -11.68 15.77
CA SER A 101 -13.35 -12.27 15.70
C SER A 101 -12.52 -11.75 14.52
N VAL A 102 -13.14 -10.99 13.61
CA VAL A 102 -12.47 -10.43 12.43
C VAL A 102 -12.20 -8.93 12.61
N GLY A 103 -11.13 -8.46 11.99
CA GLY A 103 -10.84 -7.03 11.91
C GLY A 103 -11.47 -6.43 10.66
N ARG A 104 -12.11 -5.27 10.74
CA ARG A 104 -12.60 -4.53 9.57
C ARG A 104 -12.00 -3.14 9.49
N PHE A 105 -11.73 -2.70 8.27
CA PHE A 105 -11.34 -1.33 7.98
C PHE A 105 -12.06 -0.84 6.74
N ALA A 106 -12.32 0.46 6.69
CA ALA A 106 -12.97 1.09 5.54
C ALA A 106 -12.28 2.42 5.21
N LEU A 107 -12.13 2.69 3.92
CA LEU A 107 -11.65 3.97 3.42
C LEU A 107 -12.59 4.48 2.33
N PRO A 108 -13.36 5.56 2.59
CA PRO A 108 -14.09 6.25 1.54
C PRO A 108 -13.11 6.95 0.59
N MET A 109 -13.39 6.88 -0.70
CA MET A 109 -12.57 7.44 -1.77
C MET A 109 -13.42 8.17 -2.79
N LYS A 110 -12.87 9.25 -3.33
CA LYS A 110 -13.41 9.99 -4.47
C LYS A 110 -12.26 10.35 -5.40
N LEU A 111 -12.37 10.01 -6.68
CA LEU A 111 -11.38 10.38 -7.70
C LEU A 111 -12.08 11.00 -8.89
N ASN A 112 -11.70 12.21 -9.25
CA ASN A 112 -12.25 12.88 -10.44
C ASN A 112 -11.58 12.40 -11.73
N GLN A 113 -10.30 12.04 -11.65
CA GLN A 113 -9.52 11.68 -12.83
C GLN A 113 -9.66 10.18 -13.17
N GLY A 114 -9.98 9.91 -14.43
CA GLY A 114 -10.09 8.55 -14.96
C GLY A 114 -8.75 7.80 -15.02
N GLY A 115 -8.79 6.48 -14.96
CA GLY A 115 -7.61 5.63 -15.11
C GLY A 115 -7.71 4.30 -14.38
N ARG A 116 -6.70 3.46 -14.57
CA ARG A 116 -6.58 2.17 -13.88
C ARG A 116 -5.89 2.37 -12.53
N LEU A 117 -6.57 1.94 -11.47
CA LEU A 117 -6.07 1.87 -10.10
C LEU A 117 -5.69 0.43 -9.76
N THR A 118 -4.62 0.29 -8.99
CA THR A 118 -4.25 -0.96 -8.34
C THR A 118 -4.17 -0.71 -6.85
N ILE A 119 -4.93 -1.49 -6.10
CA ILE A 119 -5.13 -1.33 -4.66
C ILE A 119 -4.51 -2.54 -3.98
N ARG A 120 -3.68 -2.29 -2.97
CA ARG A 120 -3.04 -3.32 -2.14
C ARG A 120 -3.12 -2.89 -0.68
N ALA A 121 -3.44 -3.84 0.19
CA ALA A 121 -3.33 -3.68 1.62
C ALA A 121 -2.17 -4.53 2.13
N SER A 122 -1.38 -3.96 3.03
CA SER A 122 -0.25 -4.63 3.66
C SER A 122 -0.26 -4.35 5.16
N HIS A 123 0.03 -5.38 5.93
CA HIS A 123 0.29 -5.34 7.34
C HIS A 123 1.76 -5.70 7.56
N ALA A 124 2.49 -4.88 8.32
CA ALA A 124 3.88 -5.17 8.69
C ALA A 124 3.90 -6.17 9.85
N ALA A 125 4.90 -7.05 9.92
CA ALA A 125 5.00 -7.97 11.06
C ALA A 125 5.13 -7.18 12.37
N THR A 126 4.37 -7.58 13.37
CA THR A 126 4.47 -7.11 14.75
C THR A 126 4.66 -8.31 15.67
N ALA A 127 5.03 -8.05 16.92
CA ALA A 127 5.18 -9.09 17.95
C ALA A 127 3.99 -10.07 17.95
N GLU A 128 2.78 -9.54 17.85
CA GLU A 128 1.54 -10.31 17.99
C GLU A 128 1.00 -10.87 16.66
N MET A 129 1.44 -10.33 15.51
CA MET A 129 0.84 -10.66 14.21
C MET A 129 1.86 -10.72 13.08
N ALA A 130 1.76 -11.77 12.26
CA ALA A 130 2.65 -11.94 11.11
C ALA A 130 2.42 -10.85 10.05
N ALA A 131 3.44 -10.61 9.22
CA ALA A 131 3.27 -9.81 8.03
C ALA A 131 2.22 -10.45 7.11
N ALA A 132 1.30 -9.64 6.60
CA ALA A 132 0.25 -10.12 5.71
C ALA A 132 0.02 -9.12 4.59
N GLN A 133 -0.27 -9.64 3.40
CA GLN A 133 -0.54 -8.83 2.22
C GLN A 133 -1.81 -9.31 1.55
N SER A 134 -2.59 -8.37 1.03
CA SER A 134 -3.79 -8.70 0.25
C SER A 134 -3.45 -8.89 -1.22
N SER A 135 -4.32 -9.64 -1.91
CA SER A 135 -4.30 -9.73 -3.37
C SER A 135 -4.48 -8.34 -3.98
N SER A 136 -3.69 -8.02 -5.02
CA SER A 136 -3.83 -6.73 -5.70
C SER A 136 -5.12 -6.65 -6.49
N VAL A 137 -5.96 -5.67 -6.18
CA VAL A 137 -7.24 -5.45 -6.86
C VAL A 137 -7.09 -4.33 -7.89
N ARG A 138 -7.42 -4.64 -9.14
CA ARG A 138 -7.55 -3.64 -10.20
C ARG A 138 -8.98 -3.07 -10.26
N VAL A 139 -9.06 -1.73 -10.29
CA VAL A 139 -10.30 -0.95 -10.43
C VAL A 139 -10.11 0.07 -11.55
N ARG A 140 -11.13 0.32 -12.37
CA ARG A 140 -11.07 1.32 -13.45
C ARG A 140 -11.95 2.52 -13.09
N VAL A 141 -11.35 3.68 -12.94
CA VAL A 141 -12.09 4.95 -12.88
C VAL A 141 -12.36 5.40 -14.31
N VAL A 142 -13.62 5.55 -14.68
CA VAL A 142 -14.05 6.01 -16.00
C VAL A 142 -14.18 7.54 -15.95
N SER A 143 -13.59 8.26 -16.89
CA SER A 143 -13.75 9.72 -16.96
C SER A 143 -15.21 10.11 -17.18
N ARG A 144 -15.66 11.23 -16.59
CA ARG A 144 -16.98 11.86 -16.87
C ARG A 144 -16.96 12.63 -18.18
N TYR A 145 -16.54 11.97 -19.23
CA TYR A 145 -16.51 12.55 -20.55
C TYR A 145 -16.81 11.44 -21.54
N ALA A 146 -17.69 11.73 -22.49
CA ALA A 146 -18.13 10.80 -23.52
C ALA A 146 -18.16 11.54 -24.85
N ARG A 147 -17.66 10.90 -25.90
CA ARG A 147 -17.65 11.37 -27.28
C ARG A 147 -18.60 10.53 -28.13
N ALA A 148 -18.96 11.07 -29.29
CA ALA A 148 -19.65 10.30 -30.32
C ALA A 148 -18.89 9.00 -30.63
N GLY A 149 -19.61 7.88 -30.64
CA GLY A 149 -19.05 6.54 -30.80
C GLY A 149 -18.60 5.85 -29.51
N ASP A 150 -18.47 6.56 -28.38
CA ASP A 150 -18.07 5.95 -27.11
C ASP A 150 -19.10 4.95 -26.59
N ARG A 151 -18.61 4.03 -25.74
CA ARG A 151 -19.44 3.01 -25.07
C ARG A 151 -19.10 2.92 -23.59
N GLY A 152 -20.08 2.49 -22.79
CA GLY A 152 -19.85 2.06 -21.41
C GLY A 152 -20.41 3.00 -20.34
N LEU A 153 -19.80 2.96 -19.15
CA LEU A 153 -20.37 3.57 -17.94
C LEU A 153 -20.56 5.09 -18.05
N ALA A 154 -19.62 5.80 -18.67
CA ALA A 154 -19.73 7.24 -18.89
C ALA A 154 -20.95 7.61 -19.76
N VAL A 155 -21.17 6.86 -20.84
CA VAL A 155 -22.32 7.05 -21.74
C VAL A 155 -23.62 6.69 -21.04
N LYS A 156 -23.66 5.56 -20.32
CA LYS A 156 -24.84 5.18 -19.52
C LYS A 156 -25.21 6.25 -18.51
N TYR A 157 -24.21 6.86 -17.87
CA TYR A 157 -24.43 7.97 -16.94
C TYR A 157 -24.95 9.22 -17.65
N LEU A 158 -24.32 9.63 -18.76
CA LEU A 158 -24.77 10.77 -19.56
C LEU A 158 -26.23 10.59 -20.00
N GLN A 159 -26.55 9.44 -20.60
CA GLN A 159 -27.89 9.13 -21.05
C GLN A 159 -28.90 9.11 -19.89
N SER A 160 -28.52 8.58 -18.73
CA SER A 160 -29.39 8.63 -17.54
C SER A 160 -29.65 10.05 -17.06
N ARG A 161 -28.75 11.01 -17.28
CA ARG A 161 -28.96 12.42 -16.94
C ARG A 161 -29.84 13.10 -17.98
N LEU A 162 -29.59 12.88 -19.27
CA LEU A 162 -30.42 13.39 -20.38
C LEU A 162 -31.86 12.88 -20.28
N SER A 163 -32.06 11.59 -19.99
CA SER A 163 -33.40 11.02 -19.83
C SER A 163 -34.17 11.62 -18.67
N ARG A 164 -33.49 11.96 -17.56
CA ARG A 164 -34.11 12.65 -16.40
C ARG A 164 -34.50 14.09 -16.71
N LEU A 165 -33.82 14.72 -17.67
CA LEU A 165 -34.16 16.06 -18.16
C LEU A 165 -35.27 16.02 -19.23
N GLY A 166 -35.76 14.83 -19.60
CA GLY A 166 -36.83 14.66 -20.59
C GLY A 166 -36.35 14.45 -22.03
N TYR A 167 -35.04 14.39 -22.27
CA TYR A 167 -34.53 14.16 -23.62
C TYR A 167 -34.64 12.70 -24.06
N VAL A 168 -34.91 12.48 -25.34
CA VAL A 168 -34.99 11.14 -25.92
C VAL A 168 -33.60 10.66 -26.34
N VAL A 169 -33.00 9.83 -25.50
CA VAL A 169 -31.70 9.20 -25.76
C VAL A 169 -31.80 8.02 -26.74
N GLY A 170 -30.70 7.70 -27.41
CA GLY A 170 -30.60 6.54 -28.30
C GLY A 170 -30.26 5.24 -27.58
N LYS A 171 -29.48 4.38 -28.24
CA LYS A 171 -29.15 3.04 -27.74
C LYS A 171 -28.41 3.11 -26.39
N ARG A 172 -28.95 2.44 -25.37
CA ARG A 172 -28.40 2.47 -24.01
C ARG A 172 -26.93 2.03 -23.97
N GLY A 173 -26.07 2.91 -23.46
CA GLY A 173 -24.64 2.70 -23.28
C GLY A 173 -23.80 2.87 -24.55
N PHE A 174 -24.37 3.35 -25.65
CA PHE A 174 -23.66 3.74 -26.87
C PHE A 174 -23.98 5.19 -27.22
N TYR A 175 -22.95 6.00 -27.44
CA TYR A 175 -23.13 7.38 -27.84
C TYR A 175 -23.38 7.41 -29.35
N ASP A 176 -24.65 7.38 -29.74
CA ASP A 176 -25.10 7.55 -31.11
C ASP A 176 -25.47 9.00 -31.44
N SER A 177 -25.82 9.24 -32.71
CA SER A 177 -26.27 10.56 -33.18
C SER A 177 -27.52 11.05 -32.44
N ARG A 178 -28.38 10.15 -31.96
CA ARG A 178 -29.58 10.51 -31.21
C ARG A 178 -29.23 11.03 -29.82
N THR A 179 -28.34 10.35 -29.09
CA THR A 179 -27.78 10.85 -27.83
C THR A 179 -26.97 12.13 -28.02
N GLY A 180 -26.30 12.33 -29.17
CA GLY A 180 -25.58 13.57 -29.45
C GLY A 180 -26.46 14.80 -29.75
N ARG A 181 -27.73 14.59 -30.11
CA ARG A 181 -28.71 15.66 -30.36
C ARG A 181 -29.55 16.03 -29.13
N ALA A 182 -29.52 15.18 -28.10
CA ALA A 182 -30.22 15.33 -26.83
C ALA A 182 -29.41 16.21 -25.87
#